data_AF-A0A7W0PGG5-F1
#
_entry.id   AF-A0A7W0PGG5-F1
#
_cell.length_a   1.000
_cell.length_b   1.000
_cell.length_c   1.000
_cell.angle_alpha   90.00
_cell.angle_beta   90.00
_cell.angle_gamma   90.00
#
_symmetry.space_group_name_H-M   'P 1'
#
loop_
_entity.id
_entity.type
_entity.pdbx_description
1 polymer ?
#
loop_
_entity_poly.entity_id
_entity_poly.type
_entity_poly.pdbx_seq_one_letter_code
_entity_poly.pdbx_strand_id
1 'polypeptide(L)' 'MQEALDEQGIEYANVIEPTYPRGKRRNIIEHTGQHYLPAIEFEDGTWYREESKAMAETIRAGRLAEKAGSPIP' A
#
# COMPACT_ATOMS: atom_id res chain seq x y z
N MET A 1 0.50 -5.92 7.33
CA MET A 1 -0.49 -5.00 6.72
C MET A 1 -1.87 -5.63 6.60
N GLN A 2 -2.09 -6.69 5.81
CA GLN A 2 -3.46 -7.15 5.47
C GLN A 2 -4.31 -7.47 6.71
N GLU A 3 -3.75 -8.18 7.68
CA GLU A 3 -4.39 -8.40 8.99
C GLU A 3 -4.84 -7.10 9.67
N ALA A 4 -4.02 -6.04 9.63
CA ALA A 4 -4.39 -4.76 10.21
C ALA A 4 -5.57 -4.08 9.48
N LEU A 5 -5.70 -4.29 8.16
CA LEU A 5 -6.87 -3.78 7.41
C LEU A 5 -8.14 -4.51 7.85
N ASP A 6 -8.05 -5.83 8.00
CA ASP A 6 -9.14 -6.69 8.49
C ASP A 6 -9.56 -6.29 9.93
N GLU A 7 -8.59 -6.12 10.83
CA GLU A 7 -8.81 -5.68 12.21
C GLU A 7 -9.49 -4.30 12.31
N GLN A 8 -9.19 -3.38 11.40
CA GLN A 8 -9.81 -2.06 11.34
C GLN A 8 -11.14 -2.05 10.58
N GLY A 9 -11.55 -3.18 9.98
CA GLY A 9 -12.74 -3.26 9.14
C GLY A 9 -12.65 -2.40 7.88
N ILE A 10 -11.43 -2.18 7.37
CA ILE A 10 -11.19 -1.39 6.16
C ILE A 10 -11.40 -2.30 4.95
N GLU A 11 -12.32 -1.92 4.06
CA GLU A 11 -12.52 -2.63 2.80
C GLU A 11 -11.30 -2.44 1.88
N TYR A 12 -10.84 -3.53 1.26
CA TYR A 12 -9.72 -3.49 0.33
C TYR A 12 -9.90 -4.53 -0.79
N ALA A 13 -9.36 -4.23 -1.96
CA ALA A 13 -9.22 -5.19 -3.04
C ALA A 13 -7.81 -5.79 -3.02
N ASN A 14 -7.71 -7.13 -2.96
CA ASN A 14 -6.43 -7.81 -3.06
C ASN A 14 -6.04 -7.97 -4.54
N VAL A 15 -5.11 -7.14 -5.00
CA VAL A 15 -4.54 -7.21 -6.35
C VAL A 15 -3.24 -8.01 -6.30
N ILE A 16 -3.24 -9.18 -6.95
CA ILE A 16 -2.07 -10.07 -6.97
C ILE A 16 -1.13 -9.65 -8.09
N GLU A 17 -0.01 -9.05 -7.71
CA GLU A 17 1.11 -8.75 -8.60
C GLU A 17 2.06 -9.95 -8.77
N PRO A 18 2.79 -10.06 -9.90
CA PRO A 18 3.71 -11.17 -10.14
C PRO A 18 4.71 -11.37 -8.99
N THR A 19 4.78 -12.59 -8.46
CA THR A 19 5.75 -12.93 -7.40
C THR A 19 7.19 -12.93 -7.94
N TYR A 20 7.37 -13.42 -9.16
CA TYR A 20 8.66 -13.43 -9.87
C TYR A 20 8.45 -13.38 -11.40
N PRO A 21 9.32 -12.67 -12.15
CA PRO A 21 10.37 -11.77 -11.68
C PRO A 21 9.80 -10.45 -11.16
N ARG A 22 10.37 -9.92 -10.07
CA ARG A 22 9.88 -8.70 -9.38
C ARG A 22 9.85 -7.47 -10.29
N GLY A 23 10.69 -7.42 -11.32
CA GLY A 23 10.70 -6.35 -12.33
C GLY A 23 9.44 -6.27 -13.20
N LYS A 24 8.57 -7.30 -13.19
CA LYS A 24 7.27 -7.25 -13.88
C LYS A 24 6.20 -6.49 -13.11
N ARG A 25 6.49 -6.03 -11.89
CA ARG A 25 5.58 -5.24 -11.05
C ARG A 25 5.53 -3.79 -11.49
N ARG A 26 5.17 -3.57 -12.76
CA ARG A 26 5.30 -2.25 -13.41
C ARG A 26 4.48 -1.19 -12.69
N ASN A 27 3.25 -1.54 -12.28
CA ASN A 27 2.37 -0.63 -11.55
C ASN A 27 2.98 -0.18 -10.22
N ILE A 28 3.49 -1.14 -9.44
CA ILE A 28 4.16 -0.84 -8.16
C ILE A 28 5.41 0.03 -8.38
N ILE A 29 6.22 -0.29 -9.38
CA ILE A 29 7.45 0.45 -9.67
C ILE A 29 7.14 1.87 -10.14
N GLU A 30 6.12 2.04 -10.99
CA GLU A 30 5.71 3.32 -11.54
C GLU A 30 5.23 4.27 -10.44
N HIS A 31 4.40 3.78 -9.51
CA HIS A 31 3.81 4.63 -8.49
C HIS A 31 4.61 4.73 -7.18
N THR A 32 5.46 3.75 -6.87
CA THR A 32 6.26 3.74 -5.62
C THR A 32 7.76 3.90 -5.85
N GLY A 33 8.23 3.89 -7.10
CA GLY A 33 9.65 3.95 -7.49
C GLY A 33 10.42 2.65 -7.26
N GLN A 34 9.75 1.56 -6.87
CA GLN A 34 10.38 0.33 -6.41
C GLN A 34 9.46 -0.88 -6.56
N HIS A 35 10.01 -2.09 -6.49
CA HIS A 35 9.28 -3.34 -6.78
C HIS A 35 8.79 -4.09 -5.53
N TYR A 36 8.90 -3.47 -4.35
CA TYR A 36 8.57 -4.11 -3.08
C TYR A 36 7.07 -4.07 -2.83
N LEU A 37 6.56 -5.20 -2.32
CA LEU A 37 5.22 -5.33 -1.78
C LEU A 37 5.33 -5.45 -0.25
N PRO A 38 4.28 -5.10 0.49
CA PRO A 38 2.99 -4.61 0.00
C PRO A 38 3.00 -3.10 -0.32
N ALA A 39 2.00 -2.66 -1.08
CA ALA A 39 1.68 -1.26 -1.37
C ALA A 39 0.16 -1.11 -1.40
N ILE A 40 -0.35 0.08 -1.09
CA ILE A 40 -1.77 0.42 -1.10
C ILE A 40 -1.99 1.53 -2.11
N GLU A 41 -2.93 1.32 -3.02
CA GLU A 41 -3.50 2.35 -3.88
C GLU A 41 -4.81 2.83 -3.23
N PHE A 42 -4.96 4.14 -3.09
CA PHE A 42 -6.19 4.75 -2.60
C PHE A 42 -7.11 5.12 -3.76
N GLU A 43 -8.40 5.34 -3.48
CA GLU A 43 -9.41 5.68 -4.50
C GLU A 43 -9.10 7.01 -5.23
N ASP A 44 -8.35 7.92 -4.61
CA ASP A 44 -7.93 9.17 -5.26
C ASP A 44 -6.73 8.99 -6.23
N GLY A 45 -6.18 7.77 -6.30
CA GLY A 45 -5.02 7.42 -7.13
C GLY A 45 -3.68 7.66 -6.45
N THR A 46 -3.65 8.08 -5.18
CA THR A 46 -2.41 8.12 -4.40
C THR A 46 -1.95 6.75 -3.97
N TRP A 47 -0.65 6.62 -3.79
CA TRP A 47 -0.01 5.38 -3.41
C TRP A 47 0.73 5.52 -2.09
N TYR A 48 0.51 4.54 -1.22
CA TYR A 48 1.19 4.43 0.05
C TYR A 48 1.98 3.13 0.14
N ARG A 49 3.27 3.30 0.45
CA ARG A 49 4.17 2.19 0.68
C ARG A 49 5.13 2.54 1.81
N GLU A 50 5.23 1.63 2.78
CA GLU A 50 6.29 1.56 3.77
C GLU A 50 6.68 0.08 3.96
N GLU A 51 7.55 -0.23 4.92
CA GLU A 51 7.74 -1.64 5.31
C GLU A 51 6.43 -2.22 5.86
N SER A 52 6.16 -3.50 5.58
CA SER A 52 4.88 -4.17 5.93
C SER A 52 4.49 -4.02 7.41
N LYS A 53 5.49 -3.96 8.31
CA LYS A 53 5.30 -3.73 9.74
C LYS A 53 4.86 -2.29 10.03
N ALA A 54 5.57 -1.30 9.50
CA ALA A 54 5.23 0.12 9.65
C ALA A 54 3.85 0.46 9.06
N MET A 55 3.51 -0.14 7.92
CA MET A 55 2.16 -0.02 7.36
C MET A 55 1.10 -0.59 8.30
N ALA A 56 1.34 -1.78 8.87
CA ALA A 56 0.41 -2.38 9.83
C ALA A 56 0.22 -1.50 11.08
N GLU A 57 1.30 -0.92 11.61
CA GLU A 57 1.26 0.00 12.74
C GLU A 57 0.48 1.28 12.40
N THR A 58 0.67 1.83 11.21
CA THR A 58 -0.08 3.00 10.72
C THR A 58 -1.58 2.70 10.61
N ILE A 59 -1.93 1.54 10.05
CA ILE A 59 -3.32 1.09 9.90
C ILE A 59 -3.96 0.89 11.27
N ARG A 60 -3.31 0.16 12.19
CA ARG A 60 -3.81 -0.06 13.55
C ARG A 60 -3.95 1.23 14.36
N ALA A 61 -3.13 2.23 14.05
CA ALA A 61 -3.24 3.55 14.64
C ALA A 61 -4.38 4.40 14.04
N GLY A 62 -5.14 3.89 13.06
CA GLY A 62 -6.20 4.63 12.38
C GLY A 62 -5.68 5.76 11.48
N ARG A 63 -4.38 5.77 11.16
CA ARG A 63 -3.70 6.84 10.42
C ARG A 63 -3.50 6.53 8.93
N LEU A 64 -4.18 5.51 8.41
CA LEU A 64 -4.08 5.16 7.01
C LEU A 64 -4.55 6.29 6.09
N ALA A 65 -5.65 6.97 6.43
CA ALA A 65 -6.18 8.10 5.67
C ALA A 65 -5.21 9.29 5.61
N GLU A 66 -4.39 9.49 6.64
CA GLU A 66 -3.36 10.55 6.64
C GLU A 66 -2.27 10.28 5.58
N LYS A 67 -2.08 9.02 5.19
CA LYS A 67 -1.12 8.62 4.15
C LYS A 67 -1.68 8.72 2.73
N ALA A 68 -3.01 8.72 2.57
CA ALA A 68 -3.69 8.96 1.30
C ALA A 68 -3.56 10.42 0.82
N GLY A 69 -3.20 11.33 1.74
CA GLY A 69 -3.11 12.76 1.46
C GLY A 69 -1.73 13.33 1.76
N SER A 70 -0.70 12.92 1.01
CA SER A 70 0.48 13.77 0.82
C SER A 70 0.67 14.01 -0.67
N PRO A 71 0.09 15.09 -1.24
CA PRO A 71 0.36 15.48 -2.61
C PRO A 71 1.86 15.71 -2.74
N ILE A 72 2.48 14.94 -3.64
CA ILE A 72 3.86 15.16 -4.07
C ILE A 72 3.87 16.54 -4.76
N PRO A 73 4.64 17.53 -4.29
CA PRO A 73 4.73 18.85 -4.94
C PRO A 73 5.37 18.76 -6.33
#